data_AF-A0A382ZVL0-F1
#
_entry.id   AF-A0A382ZVL0-F1
#
_cell.length_a   1.000
_cell.length_b   1.000
_cell.length_c   1.000
_cell.angle_alpha   90.00
_cell.angle_beta   90.00
_cell.angle_gamma   90.00
#
_symmetry.space_group_name_H-M   'P 1'
#
loop_
_entity.id
_entity.type
_entity.pdbx_description
1 polymer ?
#
loop_
_entity_poly.entity_id
_entity_poly.type
_entity_poly.pdbx_seq_one_letter_code
_entity_poly.pdbx_strand_id
1 'polypeptide(L)'
;GLYDALMAAGEEFGIANFGVYALNSLRMEKGYRGWGSELTNELTMVEADMERFVKMKKDDFIGRDALVIRNEEGVDTTLVYLTVDADDADCMGNEPIMADGRVIGVTTSGAYGHTVGQSIAFAYVEPAFAEPGTTLEVLILDQPRAVTVVAEPLYDAKNERLRE
;
A
#
# COMPACT_ATOMS: atom_id res chain seq x y z
N GLY A 1 23.45 -15.66 -22.12
CA GLY A 1 23.47 -15.57 -20.63
C GLY A 1 22.19 -16.17 -20.07
N LEU A 2 21.97 -16.08 -18.75
CA LEU A 2 20.75 -16.61 -18.12
C LEU A 2 19.48 -15.97 -18.72
N TYR A 3 19.49 -14.66 -18.94
CA TYR A 3 18.39 -13.93 -19.57
C TYR A 3 18.03 -14.50 -20.95
N ASP A 4 19.00 -14.64 -21.85
CA ASP A 4 18.75 -15.15 -23.21
C ASP A 4 18.18 -16.57 -23.20
N ALA A 5 18.67 -17.42 -22.27
CA ALA A 5 18.18 -18.79 -22.12
C ALA A 5 16.70 -18.83 -21.67
N LEU A 6 16.31 -17.97 -20.73
CA LEU A 6 14.92 -17.84 -20.28
C LEU A 6 14.02 -17.28 -21.39
N MET A 7 14.48 -16.27 -22.12
CA MET A 7 13.71 -15.68 -23.22
C MET A 7 13.46 -16.68 -24.35
N ALA A 8 14.47 -17.50 -24.69
CA ALA A 8 14.31 -18.55 -25.70
C ALA A 8 13.34 -19.65 -25.24
N ALA A 9 13.47 -20.13 -23.99
CA ALA A 9 12.58 -21.17 -23.46
C ALA A 9 11.13 -20.68 -23.26
N GLY A 10 10.95 -19.39 -22.99
CA GLY A 10 9.65 -18.79 -22.72
C GLY A 10 8.85 -18.39 -23.97
N GLU A 11 9.42 -18.51 -25.17
CA GLU A 11 8.79 -18.05 -26.42
C GLU A 11 7.42 -18.73 -26.65
N GLU A 12 7.33 -20.03 -26.41
CA GLU A 12 6.07 -20.79 -26.56
C GLU A 12 4.98 -20.35 -25.56
N PHE A 13 5.37 -19.70 -24.45
CA PHE A 13 4.49 -19.20 -23.41
C PHE A 13 4.21 -17.69 -23.54
N GLY A 14 4.74 -17.03 -24.57
CA GLY A 14 4.59 -15.59 -24.77
C GLY A 14 5.33 -14.74 -23.73
N ILE A 15 6.51 -15.20 -23.27
CA ILE A 15 7.33 -14.45 -22.31
C ILE A 15 7.61 -13.02 -22.79
N ALA A 16 7.56 -12.07 -21.87
CA ALA A 16 7.82 -10.66 -22.16
C ALA A 16 8.60 -9.99 -21.02
N ASN A 17 9.31 -8.93 -21.38
CA ASN A 17 9.91 -8.04 -20.40
C ASN A 17 8.84 -7.16 -19.75
N PHE A 18 9.02 -6.85 -18.47
CA PHE A 18 8.21 -5.85 -17.78
C PHE A 18 9.11 -4.91 -16.97
N GLY A 19 8.64 -3.68 -16.78
CA GLY A 19 9.38 -2.62 -16.11
C GLY A 19 8.88 -2.33 -14.70
N VAL A 20 9.55 -1.37 -14.05
CA VAL A 20 9.25 -0.97 -12.66
C VAL A 20 7.85 -0.37 -12.47
N TYR A 21 7.25 0.26 -13.49
CA TYR A 21 5.88 0.77 -13.38
C TYR A 21 4.84 -0.34 -13.38
N ALA A 22 5.03 -1.38 -14.20
CA ALA A 22 4.21 -2.58 -14.14
C ALA A 22 4.39 -3.28 -12.79
N LEU A 23 5.63 -3.36 -12.27
CA LEU A 23 5.89 -3.88 -10.93
C LEU A 23 5.16 -3.08 -9.84
N ASN A 24 5.14 -1.75 -9.93
CA ASN A 24 4.42 -0.90 -8.98
C ASN A 24 2.90 -1.13 -9.04
N SER A 25 2.32 -1.20 -10.23
CA SER A 25 0.89 -1.55 -10.39
C SER A 25 0.57 -2.90 -9.75
N LEU A 26 1.33 -3.95 -10.08
CA LEU A 26 1.11 -5.31 -9.56
C LEU A 26 1.26 -5.42 -8.03
N ARG A 27 2.28 -4.77 -7.44
CA ARG A 27 2.48 -4.80 -5.97
C ARG A 27 1.40 -4.02 -5.23
N MET A 28 0.88 -2.94 -5.82
CA MET A 28 -0.22 -2.16 -5.26
C MET A 28 -1.49 -3.00 -5.23
N GLU A 29 -1.81 -3.76 -6.29
CA GLU A 29 -2.96 -4.67 -6.33
C GLU A 29 -2.90 -5.77 -5.26
N LYS A 30 -1.68 -6.24 -4.93
CA LYS A 30 -1.42 -7.22 -3.86
C LYS A 30 -1.37 -6.60 -2.46
N GLY A 31 -1.53 -5.28 -2.33
CA GLY A 31 -1.46 -4.58 -1.05
C GLY A 31 -0.07 -4.68 -0.39
N TYR A 32 0.99 -4.83 -1.19
CA TYR A 32 2.37 -4.92 -0.71
C TYR A 32 2.94 -3.53 -0.45
N ARG A 33 3.44 -3.33 0.77
CA ARG A 33 4.09 -2.11 1.22
C ARG A 33 5.50 -1.99 0.63
N GLY A 34 5.88 -0.79 0.21
CA GLY A 34 7.22 -0.47 -0.28
C GLY A 34 8.13 0.10 0.82
N TRP A 35 9.39 -0.34 0.87
CA TRP A 35 10.40 0.35 1.66
C TRP A 35 10.82 1.66 0.99
N GLY A 36 10.90 2.74 1.76
CA GLY A 36 11.09 4.11 1.28
C GLY A 36 9.80 4.82 0.86
N SER A 37 8.63 4.18 1.01
CA SER A 37 7.31 4.78 0.81
C SER A 37 6.43 4.51 2.03
N GLU A 38 5.76 3.35 2.09
CA GLU A 38 4.96 2.95 3.26
C GLU A 38 5.84 2.63 4.48
N LEU A 39 7.04 2.08 4.27
CA LEU A 39 7.96 1.71 5.34
C LEU A 39 9.17 2.65 5.33
N THR A 40 9.31 3.47 6.36
CA THR A 40 10.45 4.37 6.55
C THR A 40 11.05 4.18 7.94
N ASN A 41 12.09 4.93 8.28
CA ASN A 41 12.66 4.97 9.63
C ASN A 41 11.91 5.89 10.59
N GLU A 42 10.86 6.57 10.13
CA GLU A 42 10.04 7.49 10.92
C GLU A 42 8.78 6.80 11.51
N LEU A 43 8.46 5.61 11.00
CA LEU A 43 7.25 4.86 11.30
C LEU A 43 7.61 3.51 11.92
N THR A 44 6.78 3.01 12.82
CA THR A 44 6.94 1.66 13.36
C THR A 44 6.04 0.66 12.61
N MET A 45 6.18 -0.61 12.97
CA MET A 45 5.35 -1.68 12.40
C MET A 45 3.89 -1.58 12.83
N VAL A 46 3.58 -0.82 13.88
CA VAL A 46 2.20 -0.53 14.32
C VAL A 46 1.55 0.44 13.34
N GLU A 47 2.15 1.62 13.12
CA GLU A 47 1.62 2.60 12.16
C GLU A 47 1.47 1.97 10.77
N ALA A 48 2.42 1.14 10.33
CA ALA A 48 2.39 0.53 9.01
C ALA A 48 1.39 -0.63 8.82
N ASP A 49 0.64 -1.02 9.86
CA ASP A 49 -0.22 -2.23 9.83
C ASP A 49 0.57 -3.50 9.45
N MET A 50 1.78 -3.65 10.01
CA MET A 50 2.72 -4.72 9.67
C MET A 50 3.14 -5.60 10.85
N GLU A 51 2.46 -5.48 11.99
CA GLU A 51 2.75 -6.26 13.20
C GLU A 51 2.71 -7.77 12.99
N ARG A 52 1.93 -8.26 12.01
CA ARG A 52 1.88 -9.68 11.62
C ARG A 52 3.25 -10.26 11.24
N PHE A 53 4.20 -9.42 10.84
CA PHE A 53 5.57 -9.81 10.50
C PHE A 53 6.54 -9.75 11.68
N VAL A 54 6.09 -9.26 12.84
CA VAL A 54 6.91 -9.16 14.05
C VAL A 54 6.66 -10.34 14.98
N LYS A 55 7.71 -11.14 15.23
CA LYS A 55 7.64 -12.26 16.18
C LYS A 55 7.87 -11.78 17.61
N MET A 56 6.85 -11.19 18.23
CA MET A 56 6.93 -10.65 19.61
C MET A 56 7.32 -11.69 20.68
N LYS A 57 7.07 -12.98 20.43
CA LYS A 57 7.44 -14.08 21.33
C LYS A 57 8.92 -14.50 21.25
N LYS A 58 9.70 -13.92 20.33
CA LYS A 58 11.16 -14.11 20.32
C LYS A 58 11.75 -13.36 21.52
N ASP A 59 12.75 -13.96 22.17
CA ASP A 59 13.33 -13.45 23.42
C ASP A 59 13.70 -11.97 23.34
N ASP A 60 14.71 -11.64 22.51
CA ASP A 60 15.19 -10.27 22.34
C ASP A 60 15.47 -9.96 20.86
N PHE A 61 15.17 -8.72 20.47
CA PHE A 61 15.51 -8.13 19.19
C PHE A 61 15.49 -6.60 19.27
N ILE A 62 16.30 -5.96 18.42
CA ILE A 62 16.40 -4.50 18.34
C ILE A 62 15.01 -3.91 18.05
N GLY A 63 14.53 -3.03 18.93
CA GLY A 63 13.24 -2.34 18.79
C GLY A 63 12.06 -3.05 19.46
N ARG A 64 12.25 -4.21 20.11
CA ARG A 64 11.18 -4.96 20.78
C ARG A 64 10.44 -4.12 21.82
N ASP A 65 11.17 -3.57 22.79
CA ASP A 65 10.56 -2.85 23.91
C ASP A 65 9.89 -1.55 23.45
N ALA A 66 10.48 -0.86 22.46
CA ALA A 66 9.87 0.30 21.83
C ALA A 66 8.54 -0.04 21.15
N LEU A 67 8.43 -1.20 20.51
CA LEU A 67 7.19 -1.65 19.89
C LEU A 67 6.11 -2.02 20.92
N VAL A 68 6.50 -2.61 22.06
CA VAL A 68 5.57 -2.86 23.18
C VAL A 68 4.98 -1.56 23.69
N ILE A 69 5.84 -0.58 23.99
CA ILE A 69 5.42 0.75 24.47
C ILE A 69 4.50 1.41 23.44
N ARG A 70 4.88 1.38 22.15
CA ARG A 70 4.09 2.02 21.09
C ARG A 70 2.70 1.41 20.95
N ASN A 71 2.57 0.09 21.11
CA ASN A 71 1.27 -0.58 21.11
C ASN A 71 0.39 -0.20 22.31
N GLU A 72 0.99 0.01 23.48
CA GLU A 72 0.25 0.42 24.69
C GLU A 72 -0.19 1.89 24.64
N GLU A 73 0.65 2.76 24.09
CA GLU A 73 0.37 4.20 23.94
C GLU A 73 -0.58 4.50 22.78
N GLY A 74 -0.61 3.63 21.77
CA GLY A 74 -1.32 3.87 20.51
C GLY A 74 -0.52 4.71 19.52
N VAL A 75 -1.15 4.99 18.38
CA VAL A 75 -0.55 5.74 17.27
C VAL A 75 -1.45 6.89 16.84
N ASP A 76 -0.86 7.99 16.42
CA ASP A 76 -1.60 9.16 15.90
C ASP A 76 -1.84 9.07 14.38
N THR A 77 -1.21 8.10 13.72
CA THR A 77 -1.35 7.84 12.29
C THR A 77 -1.29 6.34 12.03
N THR A 78 -2.02 5.88 11.02
CA THR A 78 -2.02 4.49 10.59
C THR A 78 -2.13 4.39 9.08
N LEU A 79 -1.53 3.34 8.53
CA LEU A 79 -1.52 3.09 7.11
C LEU A 79 -2.86 2.49 6.67
N VAL A 80 -3.49 3.12 5.69
CA VAL A 80 -4.68 2.63 5.01
C VAL A 80 -4.40 2.30 3.56
N TYR A 81 -5.16 1.34 3.05
CA TYR A 81 -5.21 0.98 1.64
C TYR A 81 -6.50 1.53 1.04
N LEU A 82 -6.40 2.17 -0.12
CA LEU A 82 -7.47 3.00 -0.68
C LEU A 82 -7.78 2.59 -2.12
N THR A 83 -9.06 2.56 -2.47
CA THR A 83 -9.50 2.79 -3.85
C THR A 83 -9.74 4.28 -4.08
N VAL A 84 -9.43 4.76 -5.28
CA VAL A 84 -9.55 6.17 -5.66
C VAL A 84 -10.51 6.28 -6.84
N ASP A 85 -11.57 7.08 -6.71
CA ASP A 85 -12.44 7.48 -7.82
C ASP A 85 -11.72 8.52 -8.68
N ALA A 86 -10.66 8.06 -9.34
CA ALA A 86 -9.81 8.84 -10.21
C ALA A 86 -10.49 9.08 -11.56
N ASP A 87 -10.11 10.18 -12.20
CA ASP A 87 -10.65 10.60 -13.49
C ASP A 87 -9.58 10.40 -14.57
N ASP A 88 -8.79 11.42 -14.85
CA ASP A 88 -7.70 11.40 -15.83
C ASP A 88 -6.30 11.38 -15.21
N ALA A 89 -6.21 11.31 -13.87
CA ALA A 89 -4.96 11.25 -13.12
C ALA A 89 -5.08 10.36 -11.87
N ASP A 90 -4.09 9.47 -11.69
CA ASP A 90 -3.95 8.61 -10.53
C ASP A 90 -3.09 9.26 -9.43
N CYS A 91 -3.23 8.79 -8.19
CA CYS A 91 -2.28 9.11 -7.13
C CYS A 91 -0.89 8.55 -7.46
N MET A 92 0.15 9.27 -7.05
CA MET A 92 1.54 8.83 -7.12
C MET A 92 2.20 8.72 -5.74
N GLY A 93 1.70 9.46 -4.75
CA GLY A 93 2.29 9.64 -3.43
C GLY A 93 2.54 11.12 -3.12
N ASN A 94 2.43 11.48 -1.84
CA ASN A 94 2.50 12.85 -1.29
C ASN A 94 1.29 13.75 -1.59
N GLU A 95 0.20 13.19 -2.10
CA GLU A 95 -1.08 13.88 -2.18
C GLU A 95 -1.74 13.95 -0.78
N PRO A 96 -2.33 15.09 -0.38
CA PRO A 96 -2.99 15.21 0.91
C PRO A 96 -4.32 14.45 0.91
N ILE A 97 -4.58 13.75 2.02
CA ILE A 97 -5.89 13.16 2.32
C ILE A 97 -6.66 14.14 3.19
N MET A 98 -7.92 14.35 2.84
CA MET A 98 -8.83 15.31 3.43
C MET A 98 -10.04 14.60 4.05
N ALA A 99 -10.49 15.11 5.18
CA ALA A 99 -11.81 14.83 5.75
C ALA A 99 -12.33 16.10 6.41
N ASP A 100 -13.64 16.36 6.33
CA ASP A 100 -14.31 17.52 6.94
C ASP A 100 -13.62 18.87 6.62
N GLY A 101 -13.09 19.02 5.40
CA GLY A 101 -12.43 20.24 4.93
C GLY A 101 -11.03 20.51 5.51
N ARG A 102 -10.40 19.53 6.16
CA ARG A 102 -9.01 19.62 6.65
C ARG A 102 -8.16 18.45 6.20
N VAL A 103 -6.84 18.65 6.18
CA VAL A 103 -5.87 17.57 5.95
C VAL A 103 -5.85 16.66 7.18
N ILE A 104 -5.98 15.35 6.96
CA ILE A 104 -5.94 14.30 7.98
C ILE A 104 -4.84 13.27 7.73
N GLY A 105 -4.16 13.38 6.59
CA GLY A 105 -3.20 12.39 6.16
C GLY A 105 -2.53 12.74 4.84
N VAL A 106 -1.73 11.80 4.35
CA VAL A 106 -0.96 11.94 3.11
C VAL A 106 -0.81 10.57 2.44
N THR A 107 -0.94 10.51 1.13
CA THR A 107 -0.64 9.30 0.35
C THR A 107 0.86 9.02 0.38
N THR A 108 1.24 7.74 0.39
CA THR A 108 2.64 7.32 0.31
C THR A 108 2.99 6.81 -1.08
N SER A 109 2.07 6.05 -1.67
CA SER A 109 2.19 5.50 -3.02
C SER A 109 0.83 5.50 -3.70
N GLY A 110 0.85 5.54 -5.04
CA GLY A 110 -0.32 5.22 -5.84
C GLY A 110 0.04 4.58 -7.18
N ALA A 111 -0.95 3.95 -7.80
CA ALA A 111 -0.89 3.41 -9.17
C ALA A 111 -2.29 3.06 -9.67
N TYR A 112 -2.46 3.03 -10.99
CA TYR A 112 -3.57 2.30 -11.60
C TYR A 112 -3.30 0.80 -11.59
N GLY A 113 -4.22 0.03 -11.00
CA GLY A 113 -4.24 -1.43 -11.04
C GLY A 113 -4.86 -1.92 -12.35
N HIS A 114 -4.04 -2.39 -13.28
CA HIS A 114 -4.51 -2.83 -14.60
C HIS A 114 -5.32 -4.13 -14.57
N THR A 115 -5.07 -5.01 -13.61
CA THR A 115 -5.82 -6.26 -13.44
C THR A 115 -7.20 -5.98 -12.85
N VAL A 116 -7.28 -5.05 -11.91
CA VAL A 116 -8.52 -4.72 -11.18
C VAL A 116 -9.30 -3.58 -11.80
N GLY A 117 -8.71 -2.82 -12.72
CA GLY A 117 -9.35 -1.69 -13.40
C GLY A 117 -9.67 -0.51 -12.47
N GLN A 118 -8.80 -0.25 -11.49
CA GLN A 118 -9.06 0.67 -10.39
C GLN A 118 -7.79 1.45 -10.03
N SER A 119 -7.93 2.75 -9.75
CA SER A 119 -6.86 3.55 -9.14
C SER A 119 -6.74 3.24 -7.66
N ILE A 120 -5.51 3.06 -7.18
CA ILE A 120 -5.19 2.52 -5.86
C ILE A 120 -4.16 3.42 -5.19
N ALA A 121 -4.32 3.66 -3.89
CA ALA A 121 -3.32 4.36 -3.09
C ALA A 121 -3.07 3.68 -1.74
N PHE A 122 -1.90 3.94 -1.19
CA PHE A 122 -1.63 3.82 0.24
C PHE A 122 -1.55 5.22 0.84
N ALA A 123 -2.01 5.38 2.08
CA ALA A 123 -1.91 6.64 2.79
C ALA A 123 -1.75 6.43 4.28
N TYR A 124 -1.04 7.36 4.93
CA TYR A 124 -1.07 7.50 6.37
C TYR A 124 -2.18 8.48 6.74
N VAL A 125 -3.08 8.07 7.61
CA VAL A 125 -4.23 8.87 8.07
C VAL A 125 -4.38 8.78 9.58
N GLU A 126 -5.04 9.78 10.18
CA GLU A 126 -5.49 9.69 11.57
C GLU A 126 -6.34 8.41 11.79
N PRO A 127 -6.11 7.63 12.87
CA PRO A 127 -6.75 6.33 13.09
C PRO A 127 -8.29 6.35 13.10
N ALA A 128 -8.89 7.48 13.46
CA ALA A 128 -10.34 7.66 13.45
C ALA A 128 -10.96 7.50 12.05
N PHE A 129 -10.17 7.60 10.98
CA PHE A 129 -10.61 7.51 9.58
C PHE A 129 -10.14 6.22 8.89
N ALA A 130 -9.57 5.27 9.64
CA ALA A 130 -8.95 4.07 9.08
C ALA A 130 -9.89 2.87 8.94
N GLU A 131 -11.16 2.98 9.34
CA GLU A 131 -12.11 1.88 9.25
C GLU A 131 -12.44 1.57 7.77
N PRO A 132 -12.36 0.31 7.33
CA PRO A 132 -12.78 -0.08 5.98
C PRO A 132 -14.22 0.35 5.66
N GLY A 133 -14.43 0.90 4.47
CA GLY A 133 -15.68 1.52 4.04
C GLY A 133 -15.77 3.02 4.33
N THR A 134 -14.85 3.59 5.11
CA THR A 134 -14.77 5.04 5.30
C THR A 134 -14.47 5.72 3.96
N THR A 135 -15.25 6.75 3.63
CA THR A 135 -15.05 7.59 2.45
C THR A 135 -14.34 8.88 2.86
N LEU A 136 -13.28 9.23 2.14
CA LEU A 136 -12.47 10.44 2.34
C LEU A 136 -12.26 11.12 0.98
N GLU A 137 -11.47 12.20 0.96
CA GLU A 137 -11.05 12.85 -0.28
C GLU A 137 -9.52 12.85 -0.38
N VAL A 138 -9.01 12.73 -1.60
CA VAL A 138 -7.60 13.00 -1.93
C VAL A 138 -7.53 14.16 -2.91
N LEU A 139 -6.57 15.07 -2.74
CA LEU A 139 -6.35 16.15 -3.71
C LEU A 139 -5.36 15.70 -4.78
N ILE A 140 -5.86 15.42 -5.98
CA ILE A 140 -5.04 15.11 -7.16
C ILE A 140 -5.04 16.33 -8.06
N LEU A 141 -3.88 16.97 -8.24
CA LEU A 141 -3.75 18.20 -9.03
C LEU A 141 -4.76 19.29 -8.60
N ASP A 142 -4.87 19.50 -7.28
CA ASP A 142 -5.83 20.41 -6.62
C ASP A 142 -7.32 20.08 -6.85
N GLN A 143 -7.64 18.91 -7.43
CA GLN A 143 -9.00 18.43 -7.59
C GLN A 143 -9.32 17.38 -6.50
N PRO A 144 -10.36 17.57 -5.69
CA PRO A 144 -10.79 16.56 -4.74
C PRO A 144 -11.37 15.35 -5.47
N ARG A 145 -10.85 14.17 -5.17
CA ARG A 145 -11.34 12.88 -5.66
C ARG A 145 -11.74 12.01 -4.47
N ALA A 146 -12.87 11.32 -4.57
CA ALA A 146 -13.32 10.44 -3.50
C ALA A 146 -12.38 9.24 -3.37
N VAL A 147 -12.07 8.84 -2.14
CA VAL A 147 -11.35 7.60 -1.85
C VAL A 147 -12.11 6.77 -0.84
N THR A 148 -11.98 5.45 -0.92
CA THR A 148 -12.60 4.53 0.04
C THR A 148 -11.53 3.64 0.67
N VAL A 149 -11.54 3.55 2.00
CA VAL A 149 -10.67 2.64 2.73
C VAL A 149 -11.10 1.20 2.48
N VAL A 150 -10.16 0.34 2.11
CA VAL A 150 -10.40 -1.08 1.82
C VAL A 150 -9.56 -1.97 2.74
N ALA A 151 -10.17 -3.05 3.22
CA ALA A 151 -9.56 -3.96 4.19
C ALA A 151 -8.53 -4.91 3.57
N GLU A 152 -8.76 -5.34 2.33
CA GLU A 152 -8.01 -6.40 1.68
C GLU A 152 -7.40 -5.93 0.36
N PRO A 153 -6.27 -6.55 -0.07
CA PRO A 153 -5.75 -6.36 -1.42
C PRO A 153 -6.84 -6.59 -2.49
N LEU A 154 -6.86 -5.75 -3.51
CA LEU A 154 -7.87 -5.87 -4.58
C LEU A 154 -7.67 -7.10 -5.46
N TYR A 155 -6.46 -7.66 -5.47
CA TYR A 155 -6.14 -8.85 -6.25
C TYR A 155 -5.61 -9.99 -5.37
N ASP A 156 -6.26 -11.15 -5.47
CA ASP A 156 -5.82 -12.41 -4.86
C ASP A 156 -5.45 -12.22 -3.37
N ALA A 157 -6.36 -11.65 -2.58
CA ALA A 157 -6.13 -11.33 -1.16
C ALA A 157 -5.66 -12.55 -0.32
N LYS A 158 -6.06 -13.75 -0.73
CA LYS A 158 -5.73 -15.02 -0.06
C LYS A 158 -4.40 -15.63 -0.54
N ASN A 159 -3.74 -15.05 -1.54
CA ASN A 159 -2.53 -15.59 -2.15
C ASN A 159 -2.71 -17.03 -2.65
N GLU A 160 -3.85 -17.34 -3.26
CA GLU A 160 -4.16 -18.68 -3.78
C GLU A 160 -3.25 -19.01 -4.97
N ARG A 161 -3.01 -18.03 -5.85
CA ARG A 161 -2.12 -18.20 -7.03
C ARG A 161 -0.65 -18.43 -6.71
N LEU A 162 -0.20 -18.09 -5.51
CA LEU A 162 1.18 -18.35 -5.07
C LEU A 162 1.36 -19.77 -4.51
N ARG A 163 0.26 -20.51 -4.30
CA ARG A 163 0.25 -21.84 -3.69
C ARG A 163 -0.04 -22.96 -4.68
N GLU A 164 -0.46 -22.61 -5.89
CA GLU A 164 -0.56 -23.50 -7.05
C GLU A 164 0.85 -23.90 -7.52
#